data_AF-A0A3M2VAR5-F1
#
_entry.id   AF-A0A3M2VAR5-F1
#
_cell.length_a   1.000
_cell.length_b   1.000
_cell.length_c   1.000
_cell.angle_alpha   90.00
_cell.angle_beta   90.00
_cell.angle_gamma   90.00
#
_symmetry.space_group_name_H-M   'P 1'
#
loop_
_entity.id
_entity.type
_entity.pdbx_description
1 polymer ?
#
loop_
_entity_poly.entity_id
_entity_poly.type
_entity_poly.pdbx_seq_one_letter_code
_entity_poly.pdbx_strand_id
1 'polypeptide(L)' 'MFHEIHRCQLADAPLLVLSSGLGGSSRYWADDLAALTRDHDVLVYDHAGT' A
#
# COMPACT_ATOMS: atom_id res chain seq x y z
N MET A 1 10.87 7.28 -7.22
CA MET A 1 10.37 6.37 -6.17
C MET A 1 9.25 7.11 -5.45
N PHE A 2 8.05 6.55 -5.48
CA PHE A 2 6.86 7.09 -4.83
C PHE A 2 6.42 6.11 -3.74
N HIS A 3 5.90 6.60 -2.61
CA HIS A 3 5.32 5.76 -1.58
C HIS A 3 4.19 6.49 -0.86
N GLU A 4 3.22 5.72 -0.38
CA GLU A 4 2.07 6.22 0.39
C GLU A 4 1.73 5.23 1.51
N ILE A 5 1.26 5.75 2.64
CA ILE A 5 0.87 4.96 3.80
C ILE A 5 -0.60 5.22 4.12
N HIS A 6 -1.40 4.17 4.10
CA HIS A 6 -2.78 4.17 4.53
C HIS A 6 -2.89 3.51 5.89
N ARG A 7 -3.35 4.25 6.90
CA ARG A 7 -3.39 3.74 8.27
C ARG A 7 -4.71 3.06 8.59
N CYS A 8 -4.63 1.96 9.32
CA CYS A 8 -5.75 1.34 9.99
C CYS A 8 -6.18 2.18 11.19
N GLN A 9 -7.44 2.01 11.61
CA GLN A 9 -7.96 2.61 12.84
C GLN A 9 -7.67 1.79 14.09
N LEU A 10 -7.28 0.52 13.93
CA LEU A 10 -6.91 -0.34 15.05
C LEU A 10 -5.55 0.09 15.60
N ALA A 11 -5.47 0.20 16.93
CA ALA A 11 -4.19 0.33 17.60
C ALA A 11 -3.36 -0.94 17.34
N ASP A 12 -2.10 -0.77 16.93
CA ASP A 12 -1.15 -1.85 16.64
C ASP A 12 -1.51 -2.76 15.45
N ALA A 13 -2.19 -2.21 14.44
CA ALA A 13 -2.44 -2.94 13.19
C ALA A 13 -1.11 -3.40 12.53
N PRO A 14 -1.02 -4.66 12.06
CA PRO A 14 0.16 -5.14 11.34
C PRO A 14 0.40 -4.34 10.05
N LEU A 15 1.67 -4.10 9.72
CA LEU A 15 2.07 -3.43 8.48
C LEU A 15 2.09 -4.42 7.30
N LEU A 16 1.28 -4.14 6.28
CA LEU A 16 1.30 -4.80 4.99
C LEU A 16 2.03 -3.93 3.97
N VAL A 17 3.03 -4.50 3.28
CA VAL A 17 3.79 -3.79 2.24
C VAL A 17 3.40 -4.32 0.86
N LEU A 18 2.89 -3.44 0.00
CA LEU A 18 2.57 -3.72 -1.39
C LEU A 18 3.66 -3.16 -2.30
N SER A 19 4.36 -4.09 -2.96
CA SER A 19 5.48 -3.81 -3.87
C SER A 19 5.00 -3.84 -5.30
N SER A 20 4.96 -2.69 -5.97
CA SER A 20 4.67 -2.65 -7.42
C SER A 20 5.65 -3.50 -8.20
N GLY A 21 5.17 -4.26 -9.18
CA GLY A 21 6.04 -5.00 -10.10
C GLY A 21 6.82 -4.06 -11.04
N LEU A 22 7.70 -4.62 -11.87
CA LEU A 22 8.44 -3.87 -12.88
C LEU A 22 7.47 -3.14 -13.83
N GLY A 23 7.60 -1.82 -13.96
CA GLY A 23 6.71 -0.98 -14.77
C GLY A 23 5.28 -0.85 -14.23
N GLY A 24 5.00 -1.40 -13.04
CA GLY A 24 3.71 -1.29 -12.36
C GLY A 24 3.67 -0.10 -11.41
N SER A 25 2.46 0.40 -11.14
CA SER A 25 2.21 1.50 -10.21
C SER A 25 1.32 1.04 -9.05
N SER A 26 1.57 1.62 -7.88
CA SER A 26 0.81 1.51 -6.64
C SER A 26 -0.68 1.81 -6.82
N ARG A 27 -1.04 2.58 -7.85
CA ARG A 27 -2.43 2.83 -8.26
C ARG A 27 -3.21 1.56 -8.63
N TYR A 28 -2.51 0.47 -8.97
CA TYR A 28 -3.14 -0.83 -9.23
C TYR A 28 -4.04 -1.27 -8.06
N TRP A 29 -3.66 -0.96 -6.82
CA TRP A 29 -4.41 -1.36 -5.62
C TRP A 29 -5.45 -0.36 -5.14
N ALA A 30 -5.72 0.72 -5.87
CA ALA A 30 -6.57 1.82 -5.38
C ALA A 30 -7.94 1.35 -4.85
N ASP A 31 -8.56 0.39 -5.55
CA ASP A 31 -9.87 -0.16 -5.17
C ASP A 31 -9.79 -1.14 -3.99
N ASP A 32 -8.65 -1.81 -3.79
CA ASP A 32 -8.45 -2.79 -2.73
C ASP A 32 -8.01 -2.16 -1.39
N LEU A 33 -7.47 -0.94 -1.43
CA LEU A 33 -6.94 -0.25 -0.26
C LEU A 33 -7.94 -0.17 0.89
N ALA A 34 -9.20 0.17 0.59
CA ALA A 34 -10.24 0.31 1.60
C ALA A 34 -10.56 -1.02 2.33
N ALA A 35 -10.34 -2.16 1.69
CA ALA A 35 -10.49 -3.47 2.32
C ALA A 35 -9.28 -3.82 3.17
N LEU A 36 -8.07 -3.57 2.66
CA LEU A 36 -6.82 -3.88 3.34
C LEU A 36 -6.60 -3.04 4.60
N THR A 37 -6.99 -1.76 4.57
CA THR A 37 -6.84 -0.82 5.71
C THR A 37 -7.80 -1.07 6.86
N ARG A 38 -8.69 -2.07 6.76
CA ARG A 38 -9.58 -2.46 7.87
C ARG A 38 -8.81 -3.13 9.00
N ASP A 39 -7.77 -3.89 8.64
CA ASP A 39 -7.05 -4.75 9.58
C ASP A 39 -5.54 -4.47 9.58
N HIS A 40 -5.01 -3.72 8.58
CA HIS A 40 -3.59 -3.51 8.39
C HIS A 40 -3.26 -2.04 8.13
N ASP A 41 -2.11 -1.58 8.61
CA ASP A 41 -1.46 -0.41 8.00
C ASP A 41 -0.92 -0.83 6.64
N VAL A 42 -1.20 -0.08 5.58
CA VAL A 42 -0.81 -0.44 4.22
C VAL A 42 0.21 0.55 3.69
N LEU A 43 1.41 0.08 3.38
CA LEU A 43 2.43 0.83 2.63
C LEU A 43 2.40 0.38 1.17
N VAL A 44 2.11 1.31 0.26
CA VAL A 44 2.26 1.09 -1.17
C VAL A 44 3.50 1.81 -1.68
N TYR A 45 4.27 1.20 -2.59
CA TYR A 45 5.42 1.86 -3.17
C TYR A 45 5.64 1.52 -4.65
N ASP A 46 6.22 2.49 -5.36
CA ASP A 46 6.65 2.41 -6.75
C ASP A 46 8.17 2.34 -6.81
N HIS A 47 8.71 1.40 -7.60
CA HIS A 47 10.14 1.29 -7.83
C HIS A 47 10.72 2.54 -8.52
N ALA A 48 12.05 2.69 -8.46
CA ALA A 48 12.72 3.68 -9.29
C ALA A 48 12.66 3.24 -10.76
N GLY A 49 12.16 4.10 -11.65
CA GLY A 49 11.99 3.79 -13.07
C GLY A 49 10.62 3.21 -13.44
N THR A 50 9.65 3.25 -12.52
CA THR A 50 8.22 3.22 -12.86
C THR A 50 7.81 4.46 -13.65
#